data_AF-A0A2P5W7P8-F1
#
_entry.id   AF-A0A2P5W7P8-F1
#
_cell.length_a   1.000
_cell.length_b   1.000
_cell.length_c   1.000
_cell.angle_alpha   90.00
_cell.angle_beta   90.00
_cell.angle_gamma   90.00
#
_symmetry.space_group_name_H-M   'P 1'
#
loop_
_entity.id
_entity.type
_entity.pdbx_description
1 polymer ?
#
loop_
_entity_poly.entity_id
_entity_poly.type
_entity_poly.pdbx_seq_one_letter_code
_entity_poly.pdbx_strand_id
1 'polypeptide(L)'
;MDSLVEWLLFLVVFLSISISSSSAGPIGIPRGAAVLKKHHLPLKRAFSGDLHTYFYTQTLDHFNYKPESYATFQQRYVINYKYWGGGAVSAPIFVCLGAEQALETDLQTIGFLDDNAARFNALIVYIEV
;
A
#
# COMPACT_ATOMS: atom_id res chain seq x y z
N MET A 1 -19.01 -19.64 42.28
CA MET A 1 -19.34 -18.28 41.82
C MET A 1 -20.83 -18.27 41.59
N ASP A 2 -21.56 -17.45 42.33
CA ASP A 2 -23.02 -17.48 42.34
C ASP A 2 -23.57 -16.95 41.02
N SER A 3 -24.62 -17.56 40.50
CA SER A 3 -25.24 -17.21 39.20
C SER A 3 -25.66 -15.73 39.12
N LEU A 4 -25.92 -15.09 40.27
CA LEU A 4 -26.19 -13.66 40.38
C LEU A 4 -24.99 -12.78 40.00
N VAL A 5 -23.76 -13.21 40.31
CA VAL A 5 -22.54 -12.46 39.98
C VAL A 5 -22.28 -12.50 38.48
N GLU A 6 -22.52 -13.64 37.82
CA GLU A 6 -22.39 -13.72 36.36
C GLU A 6 -23.44 -12.87 35.64
N TRP A 7 -24.70 -12.92 36.07
CA TRP A 7 -25.75 -12.07 35.53
C TRP A 7 -25.46 -10.58 35.70
N LEU A 8 -24.88 -10.17 36.83
CA LEU A 8 -24.46 -8.79 37.06
C LEU A 8 -23.35 -8.36 36.08
N LEU A 9 -22.36 -9.22 35.84
CA LEU A 9 -21.28 -8.94 34.90
C LEU A 9 -21.78 -8.84 33.45
N PHE A 10 -22.71 -9.72 33.05
CA PHE A 10 -23.36 -9.62 31.73
C PHE A 10 -24.13 -8.30 31.56
N LEU A 11 -24.81 -7.84 32.61
CA LEU A 11 -25.59 -6.60 32.58
C LEU A 11 -24.68 -5.36 32.48
N VAL A 12 -23.53 -5.35 33.16
CA VAL A 12 -22.53 -4.27 33.07
C VAL A 12 -21.91 -4.18 31.67
N VAL A 13 -21.62 -5.32 31.03
CA VAL A 13 -21.12 -5.35 29.64
C VAL A 13 -22.19 -4.86 28.65
N PHE A 14 -23.46 -5.23 28.86
CA PHE A 14 -24.54 -4.79 27.97
C PHE A 14 -24.84 -3.29 28.10
N LEU A 15 -24.77 -2.73 29.32
CA LEU A 15 -25.01 -1.30 29.54
C LEU A 15 -23.88 -0.42 29.01
N SER A 16 -22.65 -0.92 28.97
CA SER A 16 -21.47 -0.16 28.51
C SER A 16 -21.38 -0.01 26.98
N ILE A 17 -22.14 -0.79 26.21
CA ILE A 17 -22.19 -0.68 24.74
C ILE A 17 -23.17 0.42 24.27
N SER A 18 -24.03 0.94 25.15
CA SER A 18 -25.16 1.80 24.74
C SER A 18 -24.92 3.31 24.73
N ILE A 19 -23.67 3.80 24.79
CA ILE A 19 -23.42 5.26 24.71
C ILE A 19 -22.34 5.57 23.70
N SER A 20 -22.76 5.81 22.46
CA SER A 20 -22.11 6.74 21.52
C SER A 20 -23.15 7.22 20.50
N SER A 21 -24.10 8.02 20.95
CA SER A 21 -24.92 8.84 20.05
C SER A 21 -24.14 10.10 19.70
N SER A 22 -23.29 10.04 18.68
CA SER A 22 -22.78 11.26 18.05
C SER A 22 -23.92 11.89 17.25
N SER A 23 -24.42 13.05 17.68
CA SER A 23 -25.25 13.88 16.83
C SER A 23 -24.42 14.32 15.62
N ALA A 24 -24.68 13.74 14.46
CA ALA A 24 -24.19 14.28 13.20
C ALA A 24 -24.93 15.60 12.93
N GLY A 25 -24.41 16.71 13.46
CA GLY A 25 -24.79 18.04 12.97
C GLY A 25 -24.46 18.11 11.47
N PRO A 26 -25.26 18.81 10.65
CA PRO A 26 -24.98 18.93 9.23
C PRO A 26 -23.59 19.56 9.06
N ILE A 27 -22.64 18.76 8.55
CA ILE A 27 -21.35 19.26 8.10
C ILE A 27 -21.69 20.13 6.89
N GLY A 28 -21.73 21.45 7.11
CA GLY A 28 -21.78 22.42 6.04
C GLY A 28 -20.51 22.25 5.21
N ILE A 29 -20.60 21.45 4.14
CA ILE A 29 -19.55 21.37 3.12
C ILE A 29 -19.51 22.78 2.51
N PRO A 30 -18.44 23.58 2.71
CA PRO A 30 -18.30 24.76 1.90
C PRO A 30 -18.15 24.23 0.47
N ARG A 31 -19.14 24.51 -0.38
CA ARG A 31 -19.03 24.44 -1.84
C ARG A 31 -18.02 25.49 -2.31
N GLY A 32 -16.77 25.39 -1.85
CA GLY A 32 -15.63 25.91 -2.56
C GLY A 32 -15.34 24.86 -3.62
N ALA A 33 -15.63 25.17 -4.88
CA ALA A 33 -15.10 24.40 -5.99
C ALA A 33 -13.57 24.40 -5.83
N ALA A 34 -13.03 23.33 -5.24
CA ALA A 34 -11.63 23.01 -5.39
C ALA A 34 -11.48 22.65 -6.87
N VAL A 35 -11.29 23.68 -7.69
CA VAL A 35 -10.67 23.53 -8.99
C VAL A 35 -9.35 22.86 -8.69
N LEU A 36 -9.31 21.54 -8.88
CA LEU A 36 -8.08 20.79 -8.93
C LEU A 36 -7.30 21.46 -10.06
N LYS A 37 -6.43 22.40 -9.71
CA LYS A 37 -5.46 22.92 -10.65
C LYS A 37 -4.72 21.67 -11.09
N LYS A 38 -4.93 21.26 -12.35
CA LYS A 38 -3.99 20.39 -13.05
C LYS A 38 -2.70 21.18 -13.05
N HIS A 39 -1.94 21.04 -11.97
CA HIS A 39 -0.53 21.32 -12.02
C HIS A 39 -0.06 20.34 -13.08
N HIS A 40 0.27 20.87 -14.25
CA HIS A 40 1.18 20.24 -15.17
C HIS A 40 2.50 20.12 -14.39
N LEU A 41 2.55 19.13 -13.50
CA LEU A 41 3.77 18.65 -12.87
C LEU A 41 4.67 18.32 -14.06
N PRO A 42 5.89 18.87 -14.14
CA PRO A 42 6.80 18.53 -15.21
C PRO A 42 6.99 17.01 -15.16
N LEU A 43 6.36 16.30 -16.11
CA LEU A 43 6.28 14.84 -16.13
C LEU A 43 7.62 14.29 -16.63
N LYS A 44 8.62 14.46 -15.78
CA LYS A 44 9.86 13.72 -15.77
C LYS A 44 10.40 13.86 -14.36
N ARG A 45 9.81 13.11 -13.41
CA ARG A 45 10.49 12.85 -12.14
C ARG A 45 11.77 12.13 -12.55
N ALA A 46 12.89 12.84 -12.51
CA ALA A 46 14.18 12.27 -12.80
C ALA A 46 14.44 11.29 -11.67
N PHE A 47 14.18 10.01 -11.94
CA PHE A 47 14.59 8.97 -11.05
C PHE A 47 16.11 9.02 -10.96
N SER A 48 16.58 9.38 -9.76
CA SER A 48 17.99 9.31 -9.38
C SER A 48 18.53 7.92 -9.73
N GLY A 49 19.85 7.79 -9.88
CA GLY A 49 20.55 6.55 -10.24
C GLY A 49 20.39 5.38 -9.24
N ASP A 50 19.43 5.47 -8.33
CA ASP A 50 19.09 4.50 -7.29
C ASP A 50 17.97 3.54 -7.72
N LEU A 51 17.46 3.65 -8.97
CA LEU A 51 16.57 2.66 -9.56
C LEU A 51 17.36 1.53 -10.21
N HIS A 52 17.06 0.30 -9.79
CA HIS A 52 17.66 -0.89 -10.34
C HIS A 52 16.59 -1.86 -10.82
N THR A 53 16.70 -2.27 -12.08
CA THR A 53 15.81 -3.26 -12.70
C THR A 53 16.35 -4.66 -12.45
N TYR A 54 15.45 -5.56 -12.07
CA TYR A 54 15.73 -6.96 -11.82
C TYR A 54 14.64 -7.83 -12.45
N PHE A 55 14.88 -9.14 -12.44
CA PHE A 55 13.94 -10.15 -12.93
C PHE A 55 13.82 -11.29 -11.93
N TYR A 56 12.59 -11.71 -11.65
CA TYR A 56 12.27 -12.86 -10.82
C TYR A 56 11.73 -13.99 -11.69
N THR A 57 12.24 -15.21 -11.51
CA THR A 57 11.72 -16.39 -12.20
C THR A 57 10.41 -16.81 -11.55
N GLN A 58 9.29 -16.47 -12.18
CA GLN A 58 7.94 -16.72 -11.69
C GLN A 58 7.34 -17.95 -12.37
N THR A 59 6.58 -18.75 -11.61
CA THR A 59 5.76 -19.83 -12.17
C THR A 59 4.74 -19.24 -13.16
N LEU A 60 4.58 -19.86 -14.32
CA LEU A 60 3.63 -19.39 -15.33
C LEU A 60 2.18 -19.66 -14.93
N ASP A 61 1.91 -20.80 -14.31
CA ASP A 61 0.58 -21.26 -13.93
C ASP A 61 0.56 -21.70 -12.46
N HIS A 62 0.06 -20.84 -11.58
CA HIS A 62 -0.04 -21.12 -10.14
C HIS A 62 -1.25 -21.99 -9.77
N PHE A 63 -2.08 -22.40 -10.73
CA PHE A 63 -3.35 -23.11 -10.48
C PHE A 63 -3.30 -24.59 -10.88
N ASN A 64 -2.24 -25.04 -11.54
CA ASN A 64 -2.05 -26.44 -11.92
C ASN A 64 -0.68 -26.97 -11.48
N TYR A 65 -0.69 -28.15 -10.85
CA TYR A 65 0.51 -28.78 -10.28
C TYR A 65 1.04 -29.96 -11.11
N LYS A 66 0.52 -30.18 -12.32
CA LYS A 66 1.05 -31.20 -13.23
C LYS A 66 2.35 -30.73 -13.91
N PRO A 67 3.24 -31.66 -14.30
CA PRO A 67 4.53 -31.30 -14.90
C PRO A 67 4.45 -30.37 -16.12
N GLU A 68 3.36 -30.43 -16.90
CA GLU A 68 3.16 -29.58 -18.07
C GLU A 68 2.97 -28.09 -17.72
N SER A 69 2.59 -27.77 -16.48
CA SER A 69 2.40 -26.40 -15.99
C SER A 69 3.62 -25.83 -15.24
N TYR A 70 4.76 -26.54 -15.20
CA TYR A 70 5.98 -26.07 -14.51
C TYR A 70 6.82 -25.07 -15.32
N ALA A 71 6.27 -24.54 -16.41
CA ALA A 71 6.90 -23.45 -17.14
C ALA A 71 7.06 -22.23 -16.24
N THR A 72 8.12 -21.45 -16.51
CA THR A 72 8.42 -20.21 -15.78
C THR A 72 8.66 -19.06 -16.75
N PHE A 73 8.57 -17.84 -16.26
CA PHE A 73 8.93 -16.64 -17.00
C PHE A 73 9.68 -15.64 -16.10
N GLN A 74 10.39 -14.70 -16.72
CA GLN A 74 11.13 -13.66 -16.01
C GLN A 74 10.23 -12.45 -15.77
N GLN A 75 9.62 -12.35 -14.60
CA GLN A 75 8.83 -11.20 -14.18
C GLN A 75 9.75 -10.04 -13.80
N ARG A 76 9.64 -8.91 -14.49
CA ARG A 76 10.45 -7.72 -14.22
C ARG A 76 9.96 -7.01 -12.96
N TYR A 77 10.89 -6.40 -12.23
CA TYR A 77 10.58 -5.45 -11.17
C TYR A 77 11.70 -4.42 -11.05
N VAL A 78 11.38 -3.28 -10.45
CA VAL A 78 12.32 -2.18 -10.22
C VAL A 78 12.37 -1.85 -8.75
N ILE A 79 13.57 -1.70 -8.20
CA ILE A 79 13.79 -1.29 -6.81
C ILE A 79 14.37 0.11 -6.77
N ASN A 80 13.87 0.94 -5.85
CA ASN A 80 14.48 2.22 -5.46
C ASN A 80 15.14 2.10 -4.09
N TYR A 81 16.46 2.22 -4.03
CA TYR A 81 17.23 2.13 -2.77
C TYR A 81 17.45 3.48 -2.08
N LYS A 82 17.05 4.60 -2.69
CA LYS A 82 17.45 5.96 -2.29
C LYS A 82 17.35 6.26 -0.80
N TYR A 83 16.33 5.72 -0.12
CA TYR A 83 16.09 5.96 1.31
C TYR A 83 16.11 4.69 2.16
N TRP A 84 16.48 3.54 1.61
CA TRP A 84 16.34 2.30 2.34
C TRP A 84 17.30 2.24 3.53
N GLY A 85 16.73 2.11 4.74
CA GLY A 85 17.49 2.01 5.99
C GLY A 85 18.19 0.65 6.19
N GLY A 86 17.94 -0.33 5.31
CA GLY A 86 18.49 -1.66 5.40
C GLY A 86 17.67 -2.61 6.26
N GLY A 87 17.87 -3.91 6.05
CA GLY A 87 17.21 -4.96 6.85
C GLY A 87 17.66 -5.00 8.31
N ALA A 88 18.86 -4.50 8.63
CA ALA A 88 19.40 -4.52 10.00
C ALA A 88 18.57 -3.69 11.00
N VAL A 89 17.87 -2.66 10.52
CA VAL A 89 16.97 -1.83 11.34
C VAL A 89 15.50 -2.15 11.08
N SER A 90 15.21 -3.27 10.40
CA SER A 90 13.86 -3.68 10.01
C SER A 90 13.10 -2.58 9.26
N ALA A 91 13.81 -1.85 8.38
CA ALA A 91 13.19 -0.83 7.56
C ALA A 91 12.11 -1.44 6.64
N PRO A 92 10.95 -0.79 6.47
CA PRO A 92 9.84 -1.34 5.72
C PRO A 92 10.12 -1.40 4.22
N ILE A 93 9.33 -2.22 3.53
CA ILE A 93 9.29 -2.29 2.07
C ILE A 93 7.92 -1.78 1.62
N PHE A 94 7.92 -0.77 0.77
CA PHE A 94 6.74 -0.30 0.05
C PHE A 94 6.67 -0.99 -1.30
N VAL A 95 5.56 -1.66 -1.58
CA VAL A 95 5.38 -2.43 -2.81
C VAL A 95 4.26 -1.82 -3.63
N CYS A 96 4.58 -1.46 -4.88
CA CYS A 96 3.61 -1.16 -5.91
C CYS A 96 3.33 -2.42 -6.70
N LEU A 97 2.09 -2.92 -6.62
CA LEU A 97 1.61 -3.99 -7.47
C LEU A 97 1.17 -3.35 -8.78
N GLY A 98 1.89 -3.63 -9.87
CA GLY A 98 1.60 -3.07 -11.18
C GLY A 98 0.15 -3.29 -11.59
N ALA A 99 -0.38 -2.34 -12.36
CA ALA A 99 -1.70 -2.41 -12.96
C ALA A 99 -1.59 -2.80 -14.45
N GLU A 100 -2.63 -2.57 -15.25
CA GLU A 100 -2.67 -2.94 -16.67
C GLU A 100 -1.76 -2.11 -17.62
N GLN A 101 -0.76 -1.41 -17.07
CA GLN A 101 0.10 -0.47 -17.81
C GLN A 101 1.58 -0.84 -17.65
N ALA A 102 2.41 -0.31 -18.56
CA ALA A 102 3.85 -0.48 -18.48
C ALA A 102 4.40 0.13 -17.18
N LEU A 103 5.33 -0.57 -16.53
CA LEU A 103 5.94 -0.18 -15.26
C LEU A 103 6.54 1.24 -15.28
N GLU A 104 7.03 1.71 -16.44
CA GLU A 104 7.54 3.07 -16.62
C GLU A 104 6.48 4.14 -16.34
N THR A 105 5.20 3.83 -16.58
CA THR A 105 4.06 4.71 -16.28
C THR A 105 3.89 4.83 -14.78
N ASP A 106 3.95 3.71 -14.06
CA ASP A 106 3.82 3.67 -12.60
C ASP A 106 4.96 4.43 -11.94
N LEU A 107 6.19 4.25 -12.40
CA LEU A 107 7.34 5.04 -11.95
C LEU A 107 7.01 6.53 -12.08
N GLN A 108 6.60 7.00 -13.25
CA GLN A 108 6.38 8.43 -13.49
C GLN A 108 5.17 9.03 -12.75
N THR A 109 4.17 8.24 -12.40
CA THR A 109 2.87 8.74 -11.92
C THR A 109 2.61 8.47 -10.43
N ILE A 110 3.16 7.39 -9.86
CA ILE A 110 2.92 6.99 -8.47
C ILE A 110 3.94 7.68 -7.55
N GLY A 111 3.64 8.93 -7.20
CA GLY A 111 4.49 9.74 -6.32
C GLY A 111 4.37 9.41 -4.82
N PHE A 112 3.26 8.82 -4.38
CA PHE A 112 2.97 8.62 -2.95
C PHE A 112 4.02 7.76 -2.24
N LEU A 113 4.59 6.75 -2.91
CA LEU A 113 5.62 5.89 -2.32
C LEU A 113 6.92 6.66 -2.11
N ASP A 114 7.40 7.37 -3.13
CA ASP A 114 8.60 8.20 -3.04
C ASP A 114 8.47 9.33 -2.01
N ASP A 115 7.30 9.97 -1.94
CA ASP A 115 7.05 11.11 -1.06
C ASP A 115 7.09 10.69 0.43
N ASN A 116 6.88 9.40 0.73
CA ASN A 116 6.93 8.86 2.08
C ASN A 116 8.20 8.06 2.38
N ALA A 117 8.91 7.54 1.38
CA ALA A 117 10.02 6.61 1.61
C ALA A 117 11.13 7.18 2.50
N ALA A 118 11.48 8.46 2.39
CA ALA A 118 12.46 9.11 3.25
C ALA A 118 12.06 9.10 4.73
N ARG A 119 10.77 9.32 5.02
CA ARG A 119 10.25 9.35 6.40
C ARG A 119 10.31 7.99 7.06
N PHE A 120 10.09 6.93 6.29
CA PHE A 120 10.05 5.56 6.79
C PHE A 120 11.35 4.79 6.59
N ASN A 121 12.36 5.42 5.97
CA ASN A 121 13.56 4.74 5.46
C ASN A 121 13.22 3.52 4.58
N ALA A 122 12.14 3.62 3.80
CA ALA A 122 11.57 2.48 3.11
C ALA A 122 12.35 2.11 1.84
N LEU A 123 12.44 0.81 1.57
CA LEU A 123 12.74 0.32 0.22
C LEU A 123 11.47 0.44 -0.62
N ILE A 124 11.57 0.87 -1.88
CA ILE A 124 10.41 0.83 -2.79
C ILE A 124 10.64 -0.26 -3.84
N VAL A 125 9.62 -1.06 -4.11
CA VAL A 125 9.61 -2.09 -5.14
C VAL A 125 8.39 -1.89 -6.04
N TYR A 126 8.62 -1.77 -7.35
CA TYR A 126 7.60 -1.76 -8.39
C TYR A 126 7.63 -3.10 -9.12
N ILE A 127 6.52 -3.83 -9.15
CA ILE A 127 6.42 -5.14 -9.79
C ILE A 127 5.63 -4.99 -11.09
N GLU A 128 6.16 -5.48 -12.21
CA GLU A 128 5.47 -5.50 -13.50
C GLU A 128 4.42 -6.62 -13.55
N VAL A 129 3.35 -6.39 -14.33
CA VAL A 129 2.26 -7.35 -14.59
C VAL A 129 2.61 -8.35 -15.67
#